data_AF-A0A1C5EJG2-F1
#
_entry.id   AF-A0A1C5EJG2-F1
#
_cell.length_a   1.000
_cell.length_b   1.000
_cell.length_c   1.000
_cell.angle_alpha   90.00
_cell.angle_beta   90.00
_cell.angle_gamma   90.00
#
_symmetry.space_group_name_H-M   'P 1'
#
loop_
_entity.id
_entity.type
_entity.pdbx_description
1 polymer ?
#
loop_
_entity_poly.entity_id
_entity_poly.type
_entity_poly.pdbx_seq_one_letter_code
_entity_poly.pdbx_strand_id
1 'polypeptide(L)'
;MKMLINVPETVVADALRGMAAAHPELSVDVANRVVVRGDAPVAGKVGVVSGGGSGHEPLHGGFVGPGMLSAACPGEVFTSPVPDQMVRAAAAVDSGAGVLFVVKNYTGDVLNFDMAAELAEDEGIQVAKVLVNDDVAVTDSLYTAGRRGTGATLFVEKLAGAAAEEGAPLERVEAIARRVNDRSRSFGVALSAVTTPAKGSPTFDLPEGELELGIGIHGEPGRERRAMMTSREIADFAVHTVVEDLRPSSPVIVLVNGMGGTPLLELYGFNAEVQRVLTERGVPVARTLVGNYVTSLDMAGCSVTLCQVDEELLRLWDAPVQTAALRWGR
;
A
#
# COMPACT_ATOMS: atom_id res chain seq x y z
N MET A 1 -7.90 -20.78 -17.00
CA MET A 1 -7.91 -20.18 -15.65
C MET A 1 -7.03 -21.03 -14.74
N LYS A 2 -5.91 -20.50 -14.23
CA LYS A 2 -5.01 -21.19 -13.28
C LYS A 2 -4.93 -20.35 -12.00
N MET A 3 -5.93 -20.46 -11.14
CA MET A 3 -6.02 -19.75 -9.85
C MET A 3 -6.53 -20.69 -8.78
N LEU A 4 -6.08 -20.53 -7.54
CA LEU A 4 -6.57 -21.28 -6.38
C LEU A 4 -7.81 -20.59 -5.80
N ILE A 5 -8.95 -20.71 -6.50
CA ILE A 5 -10.23 -20.10 -6.13
C ILE A 5 -11.36 -21.11 -6.31
N ASN A 6 -12.46 -20.93 -5.58
CA ASN A 6 -13.69 -21.69 -5.83
C ASN A 6 -14.42 -21.12 -7.04
N VAL A 7 -14.91 -19.88 -6.92
CA VAL A 7 -15.54 -19.09 -7.99
C VAL A 7 -15.14 -17.62 -7.87
N PRO A 8 -15.10 -16.84 -8.96
CA PRO A 8 -14.72 -15.44 -8.93
C PRO A 8 -15.54 -14.57 -7.97
N GLU A 9 -16.83 -14.86 -7.81
CA GLU A 9 -17.77 -14.06 -7.03
C GLU A 9 -17.54 -14.15 -5.51
N THR A 10 -16.95 -15.25 -5.03
CA THR A 10 -16.71 -15.47 -3.61
C THR A 10 -15.25 -15.28 -3.22
N VAL A 11 -14.37 -14.92 -4.17
CA VAL A 11 -12.91 -14.93 -3.94
C VAL A 11 -12.48 -14.06 -2.75
N VAL A 12 -13.05 -12.86 -2.61
CA VAL A 12 -12.73 -11.95 -1.50
C VAL A 12 -13.27 -12.52 -0.18
N ALA A 13 -14.51 -13.01 -0.16
CA ALA A 13 -15.11 -13.61 1.03
C ALA A 13 -14.36 -14.88 1.47
N ASP A 14 -13.92 -15.71 0.53
CA ASP A 14 -13.12 -16.91 0.78
C ASP A 14 -11.76 -16.54 1.39
N ALA A 15 -11.09 -15.53 0.82
CA ALA A 15 -9.84 -14.99 1.36
C ALA A 15 -10.00 -14.45 2.80
N LEU A 16 -11.09 -13.72 3.07
CA LEU A 16 -11.37 -13.20 4.42
C LEU A 16 -11.67 -14.31 5.43
N ARG A 17 -12.38 -15.38 5.05
CA ARG A 17 -12.53 -16.56 5.91
C ARG A 17 -11.17 -17.22 6.21
N GLY A 18 -10.30 -17.30 5.22
CA GLY A 18 -8.93 -17.78 5.39
C GLY A 18 -8.13 -16.91 6.36
N MET A 19 -8.22 -15.59 6.22
CA MET A 19 -7.57 -14.63 7.11
C MET A 19 -8.07 -14.77 8.56
N ALA A 20 -9.38 -14.86 8.76
CA ALA A 20 -9.99 -15.06 10.08
C ALA A 20 -9.51 -16.36 10.75
N ALA A 21 -9.33 -17.43 9.97
CA ALA A 21 -8.86 -18.71 10.46
C ALA A 21 -7.35 -18.71 10.80
N ALA A 22 -6.55 -17.95 10.06
CA ALA A 22 -5.10 -17.89 10.23
C ALA A 22 -4.67 -16.92 11.35
N HIS A 23 -5.46 -15.86 11.58
CA HIS A 23 -5.13 -14.74 12.47
C HIS A 23 -6.23 -14.52 13.52
N PRO A 24 -6.30 -15.36 14.58
CA PRO A 24 -7.32 -15.25 15.63
C PRO A 24 -7.24 -13.95 16.44
N GLU A 25 -6.12 -13.22 16.34
CA GLU A 25 -5.95 -11.88 16.90
C GLU A 25 -6.73 -10.78 16.14
N LEU A 26 -7.34 -11.10 15.01
CA LEU A 26 -8.14 -10.18 14.20
C LEU A 26 -9.64 -10.49 14.33
N SER A 27 -10.46 -9.45 14.29
CA SER A 27 -11.90 -9.55 14.07
C SER A 27 -12.17 -9.33 12.59
N VAL A 28 -12.63 -10.38 11.89
CA VAL A 28 -12.90 -10.33 10.44
C VAL A 28 -14.40 -10.47 10.19
N ASP A 29 -15.04 -9.37 9.81
CA ASP A 29 -16.42 -9.36 9.34
C ASP A 29 -16.44 -9.69 7.85
N VAL A 30 -16.65 -10.97 7.54
CA VAL A 30 -16.71 -11.46 6.15
C VAL A 30 -17.91 -10.88 5.39
N ALA A 31 -19.03 -10.64 6.07
CA ALA A 31 -20.26 -10.18 5.43
C ALA A 31 -20.17 -8.72 5.01
N ASN A 32 -19.61 -7.87 5.86
CA ASN A 32 -19.39 -6.45 5.58
C ASN A 32 -17.99 -6.16 5.01
N ARG A 33 -17.14 -7.20 4.88
CA ARG A 33 -15.74 -7.09 4.43
C ARG A 33 -14.99 -5.98 5.17
N VAL A 34 -14.85 -6.17 6.48
CA VAL A 34 -14.05 -5.30 7.36
C VAL A 34 -13.13 -6.18 8.18
N VAL A 35 -11.85 -5.82 8.23
CA VAL A 35 -10.84 -6.46 9.08
C VAL A 35 -10.46 -5.46 10.16
N VAL A 36 -10.61 -5.83 11.43
CA VAL A 36 -10.32 -4.97 12.58
C VAL A 36 -9.34 -5.70 13.51
N ARG A 37 -8.49 -4.95 14.21
CA ARG A 37 -7.74 -5.51 15.34
C ARG A 37 -8.70 -6.12 16.37
N GLY A 38 -8.37 -7.28 16.92
CA GLY A 38 -9.20 -7.94 17.93
C GLY A 38 -9.29 -7.21 19.27
N ASP A 39 -8.40 -6.25 19.54
CA ASP A 39 -8.38 -5.39 20.73
C ASP A 39 -8.97 -3.99 20.50
N ALA A 40 -9.60 -3.74 19.34
CA ALA A 40 -10.22 -2.45 19.05
C ALA A 40 -11.59 -2.27 19.75
N PRO A 41 -11.98 -1.03 20.11
CA PRO A 41 -11.16 0.19 20.05
C PRO A 41 -10.10 0.20 21.16
N VAL A 42 -8.92 0.73 20.86
CA VAL A 42 -7.83 0.87 21.84
C VAL A 42 -7.97 2.22 22.52
N ALA A 43 -8.31 2.22 23.82
CA ALA A 43 -8.64 3.43 24.56
C ALA A 43 -7.58 4.55 24.44
N GLY A 44 -8.05 5.76 24.09
CA GLY A 44 -7.21 6.95 23.98
C GLY A 44 -6.25 6.98 22.78
N LYS A 45 -6.44 6.09 21.79
CA LYS A 45 -5.57 5.97 20.62
C LYS A 45 -6.31 6.32 19.34
N VAL A 46 -5.70 7.15 18.50
CA VAL A 46 -6.19 7.42 17.15
C VAL A 46 -6.37 6.11 16.38
N GLY A 47 -7.56 5.91 15.82
CA GLY A 47 -7.82 4.82 14.89
C GLY A 47 -7.15 5.10 13.54
N VAL A 48 -6.42 4.16 12.96
CA VAL A 48 -5.89 4.30 11.60
C VAL A 48 -6.59 3.29 10.70
N VAL A 49 -7.33 3.78 9.71
CA VAL A 49 -8.12 2.96 8.79
C VAL A 49 -7.67 3.19 7.36
N SER A 50 -7.57 2.11 6.61
CA SER A 50 -7.24 2.13 5.18
C SER A 50 -8.14 1.17 4.42
N GLY A 51 -8.05 1.16 3.10
CA GLY A 51 -8.90 0.33 2.27
C GLY A 51 -8.66 0.53 0.78
N GLY A 52 -9.45 -0.21 0.00
CA GLY A 52 -9.39 -0.21 -1.45
C GLY A 52 -9.78 -1.57 -2.02
N GLY A 53 -9.64 -1.72 -3.33
CA GLY A 53 -9.88 -3.00 -3.98
C GLY A 53 -8.98 -4.12 -3.45
N SER A 54 -9.52 -5.34 -3.42
CA SER A 54 -8.73 -6.54 -3.16
C SER A 54 -7.79 -6.87 -4.32
N GLY A 55 -6.80 -7.73 -4.08
CA GLY A 55 -5.81 -8.13 -5.08
C GLY A 55 -4.45 -7.46 -4.94
N HIS A 56 -4.24 -6.74 -3.83
CA HIS A 56 -2.97 -6.10 -3.48
C HIS A 56 -2.32 -6.69 -2.22
N GLU A 57 -2.81 -7.85 -1.77
CA GLU A 57 -2.40 -8.47 -0.52
C GLU A 57 -0.86 -8.62 -0.46
N PRO A 58 -0.23 -8.31 0.69
CA PRO A 58 -0.83 -8.09 2.01
C PRO A 58 -1.50 -6.72 2.24
N LEU A 59 -1.35 -5.75 1.35
CA LEU A 59 -2.06 -4.46 1.43
C LEU A 59 -3.58 -4.68 1.28
N HIS A 60 -4.47 -4.29 2.20
CA HIS A 60 -4.25 -3.64 3.49
C HIS A 60 -4.41 -4.58 4.69
N GLY A 61 -5.23 -5.62 4.54
CA GLY A 61 -5.63 -6.49 5.65
C GLY A 61 -4.45 -7.08 6.41
N GLY A 62 -3.38 -7.46 5.70
CA GLY A 62 -2.16 -8.02 6.29
C GLY A 62 -1.39 -7.06 7.20
N PHE A 63 -1.76 -5.77 7.19
CA PHE A 63 -1.15 -4.69 7.97
C PHE A 63 -2.02 -4.22 9.14
N VAL A 64 -3.13 -4.91 9.44
CA VAL A 64 -3.93 -4.66 10.64
C VAL A 64 -3.24 -5.27 11.86
N GLY A 65 -2.98 -4.46 12.90
CA GLY A 65 -2.28 -4.89 14.12
C GLY A 65 -1.60 -3.76 14.91
N PRO A 66 -1.04 -4.06 16.10
CA PRO A 66 -0.17 -3.16 16.86
C PRO A 66 0.91 -2.46 16.02
N GLY A 67 1.00 -1.13 16.15
CA GLY A 67 2.01 -0.30 15.48
C GLY A 67 1.76 -0.01 14.00
N MET A 68 0.58 -0.35 13.45
CA MET A 68 0.18 -0.08 12.06
C MET A 68 -1.33 0.21 11.96
N LEU A 69 -2.10 -0.47 11.11
CA LEU A 69 -3.54 -0.20 10.94
C LEU A 69 -4.39 -0.72 12.10
N SER A 70 -5.44 0.02 12.46
CA SER A 70 -6.51 -0.42 13.36
C SER A 70 -7.58 -1.23 12.62
N ALA A 71 -7.89 -0.87 11.39
CA ALA A 71 -8.79 -1.61 10.52
C ALA A 71 -8.47 -1.43 9.03
N ALA A 72 -8.96 -2.36 8.21
CA ALA A 72 -8.89 -2.32 6.76
C ALA A 72 -10.24 -2.66 6.12
N CYS A 73 -10.57 -1.97 5.03
CA CYS A 73 -11.82 -2.14 4.28
C CYS A 73 -11.53 -2.73 2.88
N PRO A 74 -11.50 -4.06 2.73
CA PRO A 74 -11.40 -4.69 1.42
C PRO A 74 -12.69 -4.52 0.59
N GLY A 75 -12.54 -3.95 -0.60
CA GLY A 75 -13.55 -3.95 -1.65
C GLY A 75 -13.51 -5.22 -2.50
N GLU A 76 -14.19 -5.20 -3.64
CA GLU A 76 -14.03 -6.27 -4.65
C GLU A 76 -12.64 -6.18 -5.31
N VAL A 77 -12.25 -7.20 -6.09
CA VAL A 77 -10.95 -7.19 -6.78
C VAL A 77 -10.81 -5.94 -7.65
N PHE A 78 -9.78 -5.13 -7.37
CA PHE A 78 -9.49 -3.84 -8.03
C PHE A 78 -10.64 -2.82 -8.01
N THR A 79 -11.58 -2.94 -7.08
CA THR A 79 -12.72 -2.02 -6.94
C THR A 79 -12.81 -1.51 -5.51
N SER A 80 -12.86 -0.19 -5.36
CA SER A 80 -12.97 0.48 -4.06
C SER A 80 -14.13 -0.06 -3.20
N PRO A 81 -13.96 -0.19 -1.87
CA PRO A 81 -15.06 -0.51 -0.96
C PRO A 81 -16.15 0.57 -0.97
N VAL A 82 -17.37 0.21 -0.57
CA VAL A 82 -18.48 1.17 -0.43
C VAL A 82 -18.35 1.97 0.88
N PRO A 83 -18.85 3.21 0.95
CA PRO A 83 -18.71 4.10 2.12
C PRO A 83 -19.09 3.45 3.46
N ASP A 84 -20.18 2.71 3.50
CA ASP A 84 -20.67 2.03 4.71
C ASP A 84 -19.64 1.07 5.34
N GLN A 85 -18.73 0.50 4.54
CA GLN A 85 -17.65 -0.34 5.08
C GLN A 85 -16.67 0.49 5.91
N MET A 86 -16.30 1.68 5.43
CA MET A 86 -15.39 2.59 6.13
C MET A 86 -16.05 3.22 7.34
N VAL A 87 -17.35 3.54 7.28
CA VAL A 87 -18.12 4.01 8.46
C VAL A 87 -18.12 2.95 9.56
N ARG A 88 -18.42 1.68 9.22
CA ARG A 88 -18.35 0.56 10.18
C ARG A 88 -16.95 0.38 10.76
N ALA A 89 -15.91 0.49 9.93
CA ALA A 89 -14.53 0.39 10.38
C ALA A 89 -14.16 1.54 11.33
N ALA A 90 -14.53 2.78 11.00
CA ALA A 90 -14.31 3.95 11.85
C ALA A 90 -15.01 3.79 13.21
N ALA A 91 -16.29 3.41 13.22
CA ALA A 91 -17.04 3.16 14.45
C ALA A 91 -16.44 2.03 15.29
N ALA A 92 -15.87 0.99 14.67
CA ALA A 92 -15.24 -0.13 15.37
C ALA A 92 -13.90 0.24 16.03
N VAL A 93 -13.20 1.26 15.52
CA VAL A 93 -11.87 1.66 16.02
C VAL A 93 -11.87 2.99 16.76
N ASP A 94 -12.97 3.73 16.75
CA ASP A 94 -13.08 5.01 17.45
C ASP A 94 -13.00 4.79 18.97
N SER A 95 -11.96 5.36 19.57
CA SER A 95 -11.73 5.35 21.01
C SER A 95 -12.04 6.71 21.66
N GLY A 96 -12.67 7.64 20.93
CA GLY A 96 -12.82 9.04 21.31
C GLY A 96 -11.57 9.90 21.06
N ALA A 97 -10.58 9.37 20.34
CA ALA A 97 -9.36 10.10 19.94
C ALA A 97 -9.35 10.47 18.44
N GLY A 98 -10.43 10.16 17.72
CA GLY A 98 -10.58 10.37 16.28
C GLY A 98 -9.95 9.27 15.42
N VAL A 99 -10.21 9.36 14.12
CA VAL A 99 -9.82 8.34 13.13
C VAL A 99 -9.12 8.99 11.94
N LEU A 100 -7.94 8.47 11.56
CA LEU A 100 -7.25 8.83 10.33
C LEU A 100 -7.59 7.82 9.22
N PHE A 101 -8.14 8.32 8.12
CA PHE A 101 -8.25 7.59 6.86
C PHE A 101 -6.99 7.77 6.01
N VAL A 102 -6.36 6.64 5.67
CA VAL A 102 -5.26 6.57 4.69
C VAL A 102 -5.85 6.13 3.35
N VAL A 103 -5.83 7.01 2.36
CA VAL A 103 -6.53 6.81 1.09
C VAL A 103 -5.52 6.81 -0.05
N LYS A 104 -5.52 5.76 -0.88
CA LYS A 104 -4.73 5.74 -2.11
C LYS A 104 -5.40 6.61 -3.16
N ASN A 105 -4.63 7.37 -3.94
CA ASN A 105 -5.21 8.26 -4.94
C ASN A 105 -5.71 7.51 -6.19
N TYR A 106 -6.88 6.90 -6.06
CA TYR A 106 -7.72 6.39 -7.15
C TYR A 106 -9.10 7.01 -6.99
N THR A 107 -9.74 7.35 -8.11
CA THR A 107 -11.00 8.11 -8.14
C THR A 107 -12.08 7.46 -7.28
N GLY A 108 -12.25 6.13 -7.40
CA GLY A 108 -13.21 5.39 -6.58
C GLY A 108 -12.88 5.45 -5.09
N ASP A 109 -11.60 5.26 -4.72
CA ASP A 109 -11.14 5.33 -3.34
C ASP A 109 -11.37 6.72 -2.76
N VAL A 110 -10.98 7.79 -3.46
CA VAL A 110 -11.19 9.16 -3.01
C VAL A 110 -12.68 9.46 -2.79
N LEU A 111 -13.53 9.19 -3.77
CA LEU A 111 -14.97 9.48 -3.67
C LEU A 111 -15.64 8.70 -2.52
N ASN A 112 -15.32 7.41 -2.38
CA ASN A 112 -15.95 6.58 -1.36
C ASN A 112 -15.46 6.90 0.06
N PHE A 113 -14.17 7.19 0.23
CA PHE A 113 -13.63 7.60 1.53
C PHE A 113 -14.09 9.01 1.93
N ASP A 114 -14.29 9.92 0.97
CA ASP A 114 -14.81 11.26 1.25
C ASP A 114 -16.25 11.20 1.74
N MET A 115 -17.10 10.42 1.06
CA MET A 115 -18.46 10.13 1.51
C MET A 115 -18.48 9.45 2.88
N ALA A 116 -17.57 8.49 3.12
CA ALA A 116 -17.50 7.83 4.42
C ALA A 116 -17.07 8.76 5.56
N ALA A 117 -16.18 9.73 5.29
CA ALA A 117 -15.78 10.72 6.27
C ALA A 117 -16.97 11.60 6.67
N GLU A 118 -17.73 12.11 5.69
CA GLU A 118 -18.95 12.89 5.95
C GLU A 118 -19.96 12.09 6.79
N LEU A 119 -20.22 10.84 6.43
CA LEU A 119 -21.16 9.97 7.16
C LEU A 119 -20.68 9.65 8.60
N ALA A 120 -19.38 9.41 8.79
CA ALA A 120 -18.83 9.15 10.11
C ALA A 120 -18.85 10.41 11.01
N GLU A 121 -18.62 11.59 10.44
CA GLU A 121 -18.73 12.86 11.14
C GLU A 121 -20.19 13.15 11.58
N ASP A 122 -21.18 12.80 10.74
CA ASP A 122 -22.60 12.86 11.11
C ASP A 122 -22.95 11.93 12.29
N GLU A 123 -22.21 10.81 12.45
CA GLU A 123 -22.30 9.90 13.60
C GLU A 123 -21.48 10.38 14.81
N GLY A 124 -20.80 11.52 14.71
CA GLY A 124 -20.03 12.14 15.79
C GLY A 124 -18.58 11.65 15.90
N ILE A 125 -18.08 10.93 14.90
CA ILE A 125 -16.69 10.46 14.85
C ILE A 125 -15.83 11.53 14.18
N GLN A 126 -14.82 12.03 14.88
CA GLN A 126 -13.86 12.96 14.29
C GLN A 126 -12.97 12.22 13.28
N VAL A 127 -12.99 12.61 12.01
CA VAL A 127 -12.20 11.99 10.95
C VAL A 127 -11.19 12.97 10.37
N ALA A 128 -9.97 12.49 10.15
CA ALA A 128 -8.97 13.16 9.29
C ALA A 128 -8.63 12.24 8.12
N LYS A 129 -8.08 12.81 7.04
CA LYS A 129 -7.78 12.06 5.81
C LYS A 129 -6.43 12.46 5.21
N VAL A 130 -5.60 11.47 4.91
CA VAL A 130 -4.39 11.62 4.11
C VAL A 130 -4.57 10.93 2.76
N LEU A 131 -4.21 11.63 1.68
CA LEU A 131 -4.21 11.09 0.32
C LEU A 131 -2.78 10.69 -0.06
N VAL A 132 -2.59 9.45 -0.50
CA VAL A 132 -1.30 8.91 -0.94
C VAL A 132 -1.20 8.94 -2.46
N ASN A 133 -0.19 9.64 -3.00
CA ASN A 133 -0.06 9.95 -4.43
C ASN A 133 1.41 9.94 -4.88
N ASP A 134 2.14 8.89 -4.49
CA ASP A 134 3.59 8.76 -4.59
C ASP A 134 4.13 8.29 -5.96
N ASP A 135 3.28 7.76 -6.83
CA ASP A 135 3.72 7.21 -8.12
C ASP A 135 4.15 8.33 -9.10
N VAL A 136 5.42 8.29 -9.52
CA VAL A 136 6.01 9.29 -10.42
C VAL A 136 5.93 8.93 -11.90
N ALA A 137 5.32 7.79 -12.24
CA ALA A 137 5.28 7.31 -13.61
C ALA A 137 4.44 8.18 -14.56
N VAL A 138 3.26 8.58 -14.12
CA VAL A 138 2.26 9.31 -14.92
C VAL A 138 1.53 10.36 -14.09
N THR A 139 1.09 11.43 -14.75
CA THR A 139 0.15 12.40 -14.20
C THR A 139 -1.15 12.22 -14.97
N ASP A 140 -2.22 11.87 -14.25
CA ASP A 140 -3.51 11.41 -14.77
C ASP A 140 -3.45 10.02 -15.44
N SER A 141 -4.33 9.10 -15.02
CA SER A 141 -4.41 7.73 -15.54
C SER A 141 -5.86 7.25 -15.61
N LEU A 142 -6.11 6.03 -16.13
CA LEU A 142 -7.45 5.48 -16.36
C LEU A 142 -8.41 5.62 -15.16
N TYR A 143 -7.89 5.53 -13.94
CA TYR A 143 -8.68 5.57 -12.72
C TYR A 143 -8.27 6.70 -11.76
N THR A 144 -7.38 7.61 -12.14
CA THR A 144 -6.82 8.61 -11.21
C THR A 144 -6.66 9.97 -11.86
N ALA A 145 -7.12 11.02 -11.16
CA ALA A 145 -6.68 12.39 -11.38
C ALA A 145 -5.42 12.69 -10.54
N GLY A 146 -4.38 13.23 -11.15
CA GLY A 146 -3.05 13.39 -10.56
C GLY A 146 -2.25 12.08 -10.53
N ARG A 147 -1.41 11.91 -9.52
CA ARG A 147 -0.53 10.74 -9.35
C ARG A 147 -1.22 9.62 -8.59
N ARG A 148 -0.96 8.36 -8.97
CA ARG A 148 -1.50 7.17 -8.29
C ARG A 148 -0.88 6.98 -6.89
N GLY A 149 -1.64 6.35 -5.99
CA GLY A 149 -1.13 5.87 -4.71
C GLY A 149 -0.66 4.42 -4.80
N THR A 150 0.60 4.14 -4.46
CA THR A 150 1.22 2.81 -4.61
C THR A 150 2.06 2.45 -3.38
N GLY A 151 3.37 2.24 -3.52
CA GLY A 151 4.25 1.68 -2.49
C GLY A 151 4.39 2.53 -1.23
N ALA A 152 4.29 3.87 -1.33
CA ALA A 152 4.38 4.74 -0.15
C ALA A 152 3.23 4.54 0.84
N THR A 153 2.13 3.94 0.41
CA THR A 153 0.99 3.61 1.28
C THR A 153 1.46 2.79 2.48
N LEU A 154 2.33 1.79 2.27
CA LEU A 154 2.92 1.00 3.36
C LEU A 154 3.68 1.87 4.37
N PHE A 155 4.46 2.84 3.90
CA PHE A 155 5.20 3.75 4.78
C PHE A 155 4.26 4.65 5.56
N VAL A 156 3.23 5.20 4.91
CA VAL A 156 2.23 6.03 5.58
C VAL A 156 1.53 5.24 6.68
N GLU A 157 1.07 4.03 6.38
CA GLU A 157 0.39 3.17 7.35
C GLU A 157 1.29 2.78 8.53
N LYS A 158 2.55 2.40 8.27
CA LYS A 158 3.49 2.03 9.33
C LYS A 158 3.85 3.22 10.23
N LEU A 159 4.19 4.36 9.65
CA LEU A 159 4.68 5.51 10.42
C LEU A 159 3.54 6.26 11.13
N ALA A 160 2.37 6.38 10.49
CA ALA A 160 1.18 6.92 11.14
C ALA A 160 0.68 5.98 12.25
N GLY A 161 0.65 4.68 12.00
CA GLY A 161 0.28 3.68 13.00
C GLY A 161 1.23 3.65 14.21
N ALA A 162 2.54 3.80 13.98
CA ALA A 162 3.51 3.95 15.06
C ALA A 162 3.28 5.23 15.88
N ALA A 163 3.03 6.36 15.23
CA ALA A 163 2.73 7.61 15.93
C ALA A 163 1.42 7.51 16.73
N ALA A 164 0.41 6.85 16.18
CA ALA A 164 -0.84 6.55 16.90
C ALA A 164 -0.57 5.65 18.11
N GLU A 165 0.24 4.59 17.99
CA GLU A 165 0.59 3.68 19.08
C GLU A 165 1.35 4.40 20.22
N GLU A 166 2.04 5.51 19.93
CA GLU A 166 2.65 6.40 20.94
C GLU A 166 1.65 7.32 21.65
N GLY A 167 0.36 7.26 21.29
CA GLY A 167 -0.69 8.11 21.85
C GLY A 167 -0.69 9.54 21.28
N ALA A 168 -0.11 9.75 20.10
CA ALA A 168 -0.14 11.06 19.47
C ALA A 168 -1.59 11.45 19.09
N PRO A 169 -1.97 12.74 19.23
CA PRO A 169 -3.30 13.21 18.85
C PRO A 169 -3.50 13.16 17.32
N LEU A 170 -4.76 13.15 16.87
CA LEU A 170 -5.14 12.97 15.47
C LEU A 170 -4.40 13.91 14.52
N GLU A 171 -4.27 15.19 14.88
CA GLU A 171 -3.61 16.20 14.06
C GLU A 171 -2.12 15.88 13.87
N ARG A 172 -1.48 15.28 14.89
CA ARG A 172 -0.08 14.85 14.80
C ARG A 172 0.07 13.61 13.93
N VAL A 173 -0.83 12.64 14.08
CA VAL A 173 -0.84 11.41 13.26
C VAL A 173 -1.05 11.77 11.79
N GLU A 174 -2.01 12.65 11.50
CA GLU A 174 -2.24 13.18 10.15
C GLU A 174 -1.02 13.93 9.60
N ALA A 175 -0.39 14.79 10.40
CA ALA A 175 0.79 15.55 9.97
C ALA A 175 1.97 14.61 9.64
N ILE A 176 2.19 13.55 10.42
CA ILE A 176 3.19 12.52 10.11
C ILE A 176 2.83 11.82 8.81
N ALA A 177 1.57 11.41 8.63
CA ALA A 177 1.12 10.72 7.45
C ALA A 177 1.33 11.56 6.16
N ARG A 178 0.92 12.83 6.18
CA ARG A 178 1.15 13.78 5.07
C ARG A 178 2.64 13.95 4.78
N ARG A 179 3.45 14.14 5.82
CA ARG A 179 4.90 14.29 5.71
C ARG A 179 5.55 13.07 5.07
N VAL A 180 5.10 11.87 5.41
CA VAL A 180 5.61 10.62 4.82
C VAL A 180 5.23 10.52 3.35
N ASN A 181 3.99 10.84 2.98
CA ASN A 181 3.56 10.88 1.58
C ASN A 181 4.42 11.87 0.77
N ASP A 182 4.55 13.11 1.25
CA ASP A 182 5.28 14.16 0.54
C ASP A 182 6.75 13.83 0.30
N ARG A 183 7.33 13.01 1.18
CA ARG A 183 8.73 12.56 1.16
C ARG A 183 8.92 11.18 0.54
N SER A 184 7.87 10.60 -0.04
CA SER A 184 7.92 9.28 -0.66
C SER A 184 7.63 9.34 -2.15
N ARG A 185 8.36 8.59 -2.95
CA ARG A 185 8.11 8.43 -4.39
C ARG A 185 8.30 6.98 -4.83
N SER A 186 7.45 6.53 -5.75
CA SER A 186 7.43 5.15 -6.28
C SER A 186 7.49 5.09 -7.79
N PHE A 187 8.05 4.00 -8.30
CA PHE A 187 7.99 3.65 -9.72
C PHE A 187 7.84 2.13 -9.91
N GLY A 188 6.82 1.71 -10.65
CA GLY A 188 6.51 0.30 -10.93
C GLY A 188 6.95 -0.16 -12.32
N VAL A 189 7.15 -1.46 -12.50
CA VAL A 189 7.49 -2.12 -13.76
C VAL A 189 6.76 -3.45 -13.85
N ALA A 190 6.09 -3.70 -14.97
CA ALA A 190 5.46 -4.99 -15.28
C ALA A 190 6.30 -5.77 -16.29
N LEU A 191 6.51 -7.05 -16.00
CA LEU A 191 7.08 -8.07 -16.89
C LEU A 191 6.00 -8.99 -17.47
N SER A 192 4.81 -9.02 -16.85
CA SER A 192 3.62 -9.67 -17.39
C SER A 192 2.39 -8.84 -17.08
N ALA A 193 1.32 -9.05 -17.84
CA ALA A 193 0.01 -8.53 -17.48
C ALA A 193 -0.59 -9.28 -16.29
N VAL A 194 -1.47 -8.60 -15.55
CA VAL A 194 -2.23 -9.17 -14.44
C VAL A 194 -3.51 -9.84 -14.95
N THR A 195 -3.90 -10.97 -14.36
CA THR A 195 -5.17 -11.64 -14.60
C THR A 195 -6.10 -11.45 -13.41
N THR A 196 -7.30 -10.94 -13.62
CA THR A 196 -8.33 -10.89 -12.55
C THR A 196 -9.19 -12.15 -12.55
N PRO A 197 -9.70 -12.61 -11.39
CA PRO A 197 -10.60 -13.76 -11.31
C PRO A 197 -11.84 -13.61 -12.21
N ALA A 198 -12.42 -12.40 -12.25
CA ALA A 198 -13.61 -12.11 -13.06
C ALA A 198 -13.34 -12.17 -14.57
N LYS A 199 -12.17 -11.71 -15.04
CA LYS A 199 -11.82 -11.72 -16.48
C LYS A 199 -11.29 -13.08 -16.93
N GLY A 200 -10.59 -13.81 -16.05
CA GLY A 200 -10.01 -15.13 -16.33
C GLY A 200 -8.92 -15.15 -17.42
N SER A 201 -8.53 -13.98 -17.94
CA SER A 201 -7.51 -13.74 -18.95
C SER A 201 -6.78 -12.41 -18.65
N PRO A 202 -5.58 -12.18 -19.22
CA PRO A 202 -4.80 -10.97 -18.97
C PRO A 202 -5.61 -9.68 -19.17
N THR A 203 -5.46 -8.72 -18.25
CA THR A 203 -6.20 -7.45 -18.25
C THR A 203 -5.77 -6.52 -19.37
N PHE A 204 -4.49 -6.54 -19.73
CA PHE A 204 -3.90 -5.85 -20.87
C PHE A 204 -2.98 -6.80 -21.65
N ASP A 205 -2.62 -6.40 -22.87
CA ASP A 205 -1.68 -7.13 -23.72
C ASP A 205 -0.25 -6.63 -23.46
N LEU A 206 0.67 -7.53 -23.14
CA LEU A 206 2.10 -7.27 -23.01
C LEU A 206 2.85 -8.39 -23.74
N PRO A 207 3.38 -8.13 -24.95
CA PRO A 207 4.04 -9.15 -25.76
C PRO A 207 5.24 -9.80 -25.06
N GLU A 208 5.52 -11.05 -25.43
CA GLU A 208 6.73 -11.74 -24.96
C GLU A 208 7.99 -10.98 -25.37
N GLY A 209 8.91 -10.80 -24.42
CA GLY A 209 10.13 -10.03 -24.65
C GLY A 209 9.96 -8.52 -24.53
N GLU A 210 8.80 -8.03 -24.07
CA GLU A 210 8.57 -6.65 -23.68
C GLU A 210 8.30 -6.49 -22.19
N LEU A 211 8.48 -5.27 -21.69
CA LEU A 211 8.10 -4.83 -20.35
C LEU A 211 7.36 -3.49 -20.42
N GLU A 212 6.61 -3.17 -19.38
CA GLU A 212 5.92 -1.89 -19.24
C GLU A 212 6.49 -1.10 -18.06
N LEU A 213 7.10 0.05 -18.36
CA LEU A 213 7.70 0.95 -17.38
C LEU A 213 6.62 1.89 -16.85
N GLY A 214 6.51 1.99 -15.53
CA GLY A 214 5.57 2.85 -14.84
C GLY A 214 4.16 2.26 -14.72
N ILE A 215 4.01 0.94 -14.69
CA ILE A 215 2.71 0.28 -14.55
C ILE A 215 2.02 0.66 -13.22
N GLY A 216 0.69 0.77 -13.23
CA GLY A 216 -0.11 0.91 -12.01
C GLY A 216 -0.43 -0.45 -11.34
N ILE A 217 -0.95 -0.42 -10.12
CA ILE A 217 -1.24 -1.65 -9.34
C ILE A 217 -2.53 -2.35 -9.79
N HIS A 218 -3.38 -1.73 -10.62
CA HIS A 218 -4.55 -2.37 -11.22
C HIS A 218 -4.34 -2.73 -12.70
N GLY A 219 -3.08 -2.68 -13.17
CA GLY A 219 -2.74 -2.91 -14.58
C GLY A 219 -3.03 -1.72 -15.48
N GLU A 220 -3.15 -0.51 -14.93
CA GLU A 220 -3.26 0.71 -15.72
C GLU A 220 -1.98 0.93 -16.53
N PRO A 221 -2.10 1.38 -17.80
CA PRO A 221 -0.95 1.65 -18.66
C PRO A 221 0.11 2.49 -17.96
N GLY A 222 1.35 2.12 -18.23
CA GLY A 222 2.49 2.84 -17.72
C GLY A 222 2.87 4.03 -18.58
N ARG A 223 4.09 4.50 -18.36
CA ARG A 223 4.70 5.59 -19.10
C ARG A 223 5.06 5.17 -20.53
N GLU A 224 5.65 3.98 -20.68
CA GLU A 224 6.07 3.45 -21.96
C GLU A 224 6.33 1.94 -21.92
N ARG A 225 6.19 1.29 -23.08
CA ARG A 225 6.63 -0.08 -23.31
C ARG A 225 8.00 -0.11 -23.94
N ARG A 226 8.80 -1.10 -23.56
CA ARG A 226 10.13 -1.33 -24.13
C ARG A 226 10.39 -2.81 -24.29
N ALA A 227 11.35 -3.14 -25.15
CA ALA A 227 11.94 -4.47 -25.15
C ALA A 227 12.51 -4.79 -23.77
N MET A 228 12.57 -6.09 -23.43
CA MET A 228 13.03 -6.57 -22.15
C MET A 228 14.42 -5.99 -21.83
N MET A 229 14.51 -5.41 -20.65
CA MET A 229 15.73 -4.80 -20.10
C MET A 229 16.34 -5.74 -19.06
N THR A 230 17.64 -5.64 -18.85
CA THR A 230 18.29 -6.29 -17.71
C THR A 230 17.86 -5.66 -16.39
N SER A 231 17.93 -6.41 -15.30
CA SER A 231 17.66 -5.91 -13.93
C SER A 231 18.43 -4.62 -13.61
N ARG A 232 19.68 -4.52 -14.07
CA ARG A 232 20.53 -3.32 -13.97
C ARG A 232 19.91 -2.11 -14.65
N GLU A 233 19.54 -2.25 -15.92
CA GLU A 233 18.96 -1.15 -16.71
C GLU A 233 17.60 -0.73 -16.15
N ILE A 234 16.80 -1.68 -15.66
CA ILE A 234 15.53 -1.39 -14.98
C ILE A 234 15.79 -0.58 -13.71
N ALA A 235 16.78 -0.97 -12.89
CA ALA A 235 17.13 -0.26 -11.67
C ALA A 235 17.65 1.15 -11.96
N ASP A 236 18.52 1.29 -12.97
CA ASP A 236 19.02 2.60 -13.43
C ASP A 236 17.85 3.52 -13.80
N PHE A 237 16.88 3.03 -14.57
CA PHE A 237 15.71 3.81 -14.99
C PHE A 237 14.78 4.15 -13.82
N ALA A 238 14.37 3.14 -13.05
CA ALA A 238 13.39 3.30 -11.98
C ALA A 238 13.93 4.20 -10.87
N VAL A 239 15.14 3.92 -10.37
CA VAL A 239 15.76 4.72 -9.30
C VAL A 239 16.08 6.13 -9.79
N HIS A 240 16.55 6.31 -11.04
CA HIS A 240 16.72 7.65 -11.60
C HIS A 240 15.41 8.44 -11.58
N THR A 241 14.33 7.85 -12.08
CA THR A 241 13.03 8.53 -12.15
C THR A 241 12.54 8.95 -10.76
N VAL A 242 12.67 8.06 -9.76
CA VAL A 242 12.28 8.35 -8.38
C VAL A 242 13.17 9.43 -7.76
N VAL A 243 14.49 9.37 -7.95
CA VAL A 243 15.46 10.33 -7.37
C VAL A 243 15.33 11.72 -7.97
N GLU A 244 15.08 11.86 -9.28
CA GLU A 244 14.93 13.19 -9.92
C GLU A 244 13.68 13.93 -9.44
N ASP A 245 12.61 13.19 -9.13
CA ASP A 245 11.37 13.76 -8.60
C ASP A 245 11.47 14.02 -7.09
N LEU A 246 12.00 13.07 -6.31
CA LEU A 246 12.12 13.20 -4.86
C LEU A 246 13.23 14.18 -4.43
N ARG A 247 14.35 14.18 -5.15
CA ARG A 247 15.58 14.95 -4.85
C ARG A 247 16.02 14.81 -3.39
N PRO A 248 16.32 13.57 -2.94
CA PRO A 248 16.55 13.31 -1.52
C PRO A 248 17.74 14.07 -0.99
N SER A 249 17.54 14.75 0.15
CA SER A 249 18.58 15.52 0.85
C SER A 249 19.01 14.90 2.18
N SER A 250 18.42 13.77 2.54
CA SER A 250 18.73 12.98 3.75
C SER A 250 18.56 11.49 3.44
N PRO A 251 18.96 10.58 4.34
CA PRO A 251 18.85 9.15 4.10
C PRO A 251 17.43 8.70 3.76
N VAL A 252 17.32 7.60 3.01
CA VAL A 252 16.04 7.03 2.58
C VAL A 252 15.81 5.64 3.17
N ILE A 253 14.54 5.31 3.40
CA ILE A 253 14.07 3.92 3.50
C ILE A 253 13.73 3.45 2.09
N VAL A 254 14.23 2.27 1.72
CA VAL A 254 14.00 1.65 0.41
C VAL A 254 13.00 0.52 0.55
N LEU A 255 11.98 0.50 -0.31
CA LEU A 255 11.13 -0.66 -0.53
C LEU A 255 11.39 -1.18 -1.95
N VAL A 256 11.84 -2.42 -2.04
CA VAL A 256 11.86 -3.20 -3.29
C VAL A 256 10.69 -4.17 -3.23
N ASN A 257 9.61 -3.80 -3.90
CA ASN A 257 8.35 -4.52 -3.85
C ASN A 257 8.19 -5.40 -5.09
N GLY A 258 7.77 -6.66 -4.93
CA GLY A 258 7.29 -7.49 -6.03
C GLY A 258 5.81 -7.25 -6.31
N MET A 259 5.40 -7.39 -7.57
CA MET A 259 4.01 -7.20 -7.99
C MET A 259 3.13 -8.46 -7.79
N GLY A 260 3.68 -9.52 -7.18
CA GLY A 260 2.99 -10.77 -6.90
C GLY A 260 3.70 -11.97 -7.52
N GLY A 261 3.83 -11.97 -8.85
CA GLY A 261 4.39 -13.06 -9.64
C GLY A 261 5.92 -13.14 -9.70
N THR A 262 6.65 -12.19 -9.12
CA THR A 262 8.13 -12.18 -9.15
C THR A 262 8.73 -12.92 -7.95
N PRO A 263 9.58 -13.95 -8.18
CA PRO A 263 10.28 -14.67 -7.11
C PRO A 263 11.18 -13.77 -6.24
N LEU A 264 11.26 -14.09 -4.95
CA LEU A 264 12.17 -13.39 -4.02
C LEU A 264 13.64 -13.40 -4.48
N LEU A 265 14.09 -14.48 -5.15
CA LEU A 265 15.43 -14.57 -5.72
C LEU A 265 15.71 -13.40 -6.68
N GLU A 266 14.75 -13.09 -7.55
CA GLU A 266 14.85 -11.98 -8.50
C GLU A 266 14.77 -10.63 -7.78
N LEU A 267 13.88 -10.49 -6.79
CA LEU A 267 13.75 -9.25 -6.02
C LEU A 267 15.03 -8.90 -5.24
N TYR A 268 15.72 -9.88 -4.66
CA TYR A 268 17.03 -9.65 -4.02
C TYR A 268 18.11 -9.28 -5.05
N GLY A 269 18.09 -9.91 -6.23
CA GLY A 269 18.98 -9.52 -7.32
C GLY A 269 18.74 -8.09 -7.81
N PHE A 270 17.47 -7.70 -7.97
CA PHE A 270 17.09 -6.34 -8.32
C PHE A 270 17.42 -5.34 -7.21
N ASN A 271 17.23 -5.70 -5.94
CA ASN A 271 17.66 -4.87 -4.81
C ASN A 271 19.16 -4.59 -4.84
N ALA A 272 20.02 -5.56 -5.20
CA ALA A 272 21.45 -5.32 -5.33
C ALA A 272 21.75 -4.21 -6.36
N GLU A 273 21.02 -4.19 -7.48
CA GLU A 273 21.14 -3.13 -8.49
C GLU A 273 20.56 -1.78 -7.98
N VAL A 274 19.43 -1.78 -7.27
CA VAL A 274 18.88 -0.56 -6.63
C VAL A 274 19.88 0.07 -5.67
N GLN A 275 20.51 -0.73 -4.80
CA GLN A 275 21.52 -0.25 -3.84
C GLN A 275 22.75 0.31 -4.54
N ARG A 276 23.17 -0.31 -5.66
CA ARG A 276 24.26 0.20 -6.49
C ARG A 276 23.94 1.59 -7.03
N VAL A 277 22.76 1.77 -7.64
CA VAL A 277 22.37 3.06 -8.23
C VAL A 277 22.26 4.16 -7.16
N LEU A 278 21.69 3.85 -6.00
CA LEU A 278 21.61 4.80 -4.88
C LEU A 278 23.00 5.20 -4.38
N THR A 279 23.93 4.23 -4.27
CA THR A 279 25.32 4.49 -3.86
C THR A 279 26.05 5.38 -4.85
N GLU A 280 25.96 5.09 -6.16
CA GLU A 280 26.57 5.90 -7.21
C GLU A 280 26.03 7.34 -7.25
N ARG A 281 24.77 7.52 -6.86
CA ARG A 281 24.11 8.83 -6.74
C ARG A 281 24.36 9.52 -5.39
N GLY A 282 25.10 8.89 -4.47
CA GLY A 282 25.36 9.45 -3.15
C GLY A 282 24.12 9.57 -2.26
N VAL A 283 23.08 8.76 -2.49
CA VAL A 283 21.86 8.73 -1.68
C VAL A 283 22.02 7.68 -0.56
N PRO A 284 22.14 8.09 0.73
CA PRO A 284 22.34 7.14 1.81
C PRO A 284 21.08 6.32 2.08
N VAL A 285 21.23 5.02 2.30
CA VAL A 285 20.12 4.12 2.64
C VAL A 285 20.14 3.80 4.13
N ALA A 286 19.06 4.13 4.84
CA ALA A 286 18.91 3.88 6.27
C ALA A 286 18.34 2.48 6.55
N ARG A 287 17.32 2.06 5.80
CA ARG A 287 16.64 0.77 5.94
C ARG A 287 16.21 0.25 4.58
N THR A 288 15.99 -1.05 4.48
CA THR A 288 15.53 -1.69 3.24
C THR A 288 14.53 -2.79 3.56
N LEU A 289 13.44 -2.83 2.80
CA LEU A 289 12.44 -3.89 2.82
C LEU A 289 12.34 -4.51 1.42
N VAL A 290 12.40 -5.84 1.31
CA VAL A 290 12.36 -6.58 0.03
C VAL A 290 11.32 -7.68 0.12
N GLY A 291 10.36 -7.70 -0.80
CA GLY A 291 9.31 -8.72 -0.81
C GLY A 291 8.01 -8.25 -1.47
N ASN A 292 6.92 -8.98 -1.24
CA ASN A 292 5.60 -8.64 -1.77
C ASN A 292 4.79 -7.92 -0.69
N TYR A 293 4.54 -6.64 -0.89
CA TYR A 293 3.88 -5.76 0.09
C TYR A 293 2.71 -4.97 -0.48
N VAL A 294 2.83 -4.51 -1.73
CA VAL A 294 1.80 -3.82 -2.52
C VAL A 294 1.74 -4.51 -3.88
N THR A 295 0.95 -5.57 -3.97
CA THR A 295 0.95 -6.47 -5.14
C THR A 295 -0.10 -6.08 -6.18
N SER A 296 -0.14 -6.81 -7.28
CA SER A 296 -1.19 -6.80 -8.31
C SER A 296 -1.44 -8.25 -8.75
N LEU A 297 -2.08 -9.02 -7.87
CA LEU A 297 -2.41 -10.44 -8.07
C LEU A 297 -1.20 -11.27 -8.58
N ASP A 298 -1.28 -11.77 -9.82
CA ASP A 298 -0.29 -12.64 -10.45
C ASP A 298 0.71 -11.88 -11.35
N MET A 299 0.71 -10.55 -11.32
CA MET A 299 1.63 -9.73 -12.12
C MET A 299 3.09 -10.04 -11.77
N ALA A 300 3.85 -10.53 -12.74
CA ALA A 300 5.31 -10.52 -12.65
C ALA A 300 5.79 -9.08 -12.89
N GLY A 301 6.62 -8.57 -11.99
CA GLY A 301 7.06 -7.19 -11.97
C GLY A 301 7.58 -6.77 -10.61
N CYS A 302 8.08 -5.54 -10.53
CA CYS A 302 8.55 -4.96 -9.30
C CYS A 302 8.20 -3.47 -9.22
N SER A 303 8.36 -2.88 -8.05
CA SER A 303 8.42 -1.44 -7.87
C SER A 303 9.52 -1.06 -6.88
N VAL A 304 10.02 0.16 -7.01
CA VAL A 304 10.93 0.78 -6.04
C VAL A 304 10.23 1.98 -5.44
N THR A 305 10.18 2.04 -4.11
CA THR A 305 9.76 3.22 -3.37
C THR A 305 10.90 3.72 -2.50
N LEU A 306 11.14 5.02 -2.55
CA LEU A 306 12.06 5.71 -1.64
C LEU A 306 11.26 6.63 -0.73
N CYS A 307 11.46 6.54 0.58
CA CYS A 307 10.94 7.48 1.57
C CYS A 307 12.10 8.19 2.26
N GLN A 308 12.23 9.50 2.05
CA GLN A 308 13.25 10.30 2.73
C GLN A 308 12.89 10.48 4.21
N VAL A 309 13.81 10.10 5.10
CA VAL A 309 13.61 10.13 6.54
C VAL A 309 14.56 11.10 7.25
N ASP A 310 14.08 11.64 8.36
CA ASP A 310 14.90 12.24 9.41
C ASP A 310 14.91 11.32 10.65
N GLU A 311 15.47 11.80 11.77
CA GLU A 311 15.56 11.02 13.01
C GLU A 311 14.18 10.57 13.52
N GLU A 312 13.16 11.42 13.41
CA GLU A 312 11.82 11.10 13.87
C GLU A 312 11.16 10.00 13.02
N LEU A 313 11.15 10.18 11.68
CA LEU A 313 10.53 9.18 10.80
C LEU A 313 11.26 7.83 10.86
N LEU A 314 12.59 7.85 11.02
CA LEU A 314 13.37 6.64 11.20
C LEU A 314 13.05 5.94 12.53
N ARG A 315 12.90 6.69 13.63
CA ARG A 315 12.47 6.14 14.92
C ARG A 315 11.08 5.50 14.85
N LEU A 316 10.13 6.12 14.16
CA LEU A 316 8.77 5.58 13.97
C LEU A 316 8.76 4.32 13.09
N TRP A 317 9.67 4.25 12.10
CA TRP A 317 9.89 3.02 11.34
C TRP A 317 10.41 1.89 12.24
N ASP A 318 11.46 2.16 13.01
CA ASP A 318 12.09 1.17 13.90
C ASP A 318 11.20 0.78 15.10
N ALA A 319 10.16 1.58 15.42
CA ALA A 319 9.20 1.29 16.47
C ALA A 319 8.48 -0.06 16.23
N PRO A 320 8.12 -0.79 17.30
CA PRO A 320 7.53 -2.12 17.20
C PRO A 320 6.30 -2.19 16.30
N VAL A 321 6.15 -3.31 15.60
CA VAL A 321 4.97 -3.62 14.79
C VAL A 321 4.66 -5.11 14.89
N GLN A 322 3.39 -5.45 14.98
CA GLN A 322 2.92 -6.83 14.99
C GLN A 322 1.65 -6.95 14.14
N THR A 323 1.84 -7.31 12.87
CA THR A 323 0.77 -7.57 11.91
C THR A 323 1.03 -8.94 11.25
N ALA A 324 0.11 -9.41 10.40
CA ALA A 324 0.31 -10.64 9.64
C ALA A 324 1.51 -10.57 8.68
N ALA A 325 1.80 -9.38 8.13
CA ALA A 325 2.80 -9.19 7.09
C ALA A 325 4.07 -8.44 7.52
N LEU A 326 4.03 -7.65 8.61
CA LEU A 326 5.19 -6.96 9.19
C LEU A 326 5.30 -7.23 10.70
N ARG A 327 6.49 -7.65 11.15
CA ARG A 327 6.75 -7.95 12.55
C ARG A 327 8.20 -7.68 12.97
N TRP A 328 8.42 -6.73 13.87
CA TRP A 328 9.72 -6.45 14.51
C TRP A 328 9.60 -5.70 15.83
N GLY A 329 10.72 -5.51 16.53
CA GLY A 329 10.82 -4.65 17.72
C GLY A 329 10.29 -5.27 19.02
N ARG A 330 10.68 -6.52 19.34
CA ARG A 330 10.34 -7.16 20.62
C ARG A 330 10.99 -6.45 21.81
#